data_AF-A0AAW5TWR0-F1
#
_entry.id   AF-A0AAW5TWR0-F1
#
_cell.length_a   1.000
_cell.length_b   1.000
_cell.length_c   1.000
_cell.angle_alpha   90.00
_cell.angle_beta   90.00
_cell.angle_gamma   90.00
#
_symmetry.space_group_name_H-M   'P 1'
#
loop_
_entity.id
_entity.type
_entity.pdbx_description
1 polymer ?
#
loop_
_entity_poly.entity_id
_entity_poly.type
_entity_poly.pdbx_seq_one_letter_code
_entity_poly.pdbx_strand_id
1 'polypeptide(L)'
;MSKYWVIENHLDGEFYLLPEDTPEDDLENVEEICDICGDRDRIIGQFSNWKQLKKAITCGFYSDEYLQSVFEEKEDESRNM
;
A
#
# COMPACT_ATOMS: atom_id res chain seq x y z
N MET A 1 -7.26 -4.01 15.37
CA MET A 1 -6.63 -3.01 14.49
C MET A 1 -6.77 -3.55 13.10
N SER A 2 -7.45 -2.82 12.22
CA SER A 2 -7.55 -3.22 10.82
C SER A 2 -6.15 -3.32 10.22
N LYS A 3 -5.93 -4.33 9.38
CA LYS A 3 -4.74 -4.41 8.53
C LYS A 3 -5.09 -3.91 7.14
N TYR A 4 -4.07 -3.49 6.42
CA TYR A 4 -4.19 -3.10 5.03
C TYR A 4 -3.11 -3.80 4.23
N TRP A 5 -3.46 -4.26 3.03
CA TRP A 5 -2.47 -4.57 2.01
C TRP A 5 -1.84 -3.26 1.55
N VAL A 6 -0.52 -3.15 1.71
CA VAL A 6 0.25 -2.03 1.17
C VAL A 6 0.79 -2.44 -0.19
N ILE A 7 0.50 -1.62 -1.18
CA ILE A 7 0.93 -1.84 -2.54
C ILE A 7 1.70 -0.60 -3.01
N GLU A 8 2.86 -0.84 -3.64
CA GLU A 8 3.69 0.17 -4.28
C GLU A 8 3.29 0.26 -5.75
N ASN A 9 2.86 1.44 -6.17
CA ASN A 9 2.51 1.72 -7.56
C ASN A 9 3.79 1.81 -8.41
N HIS A 10 3.80 1.15 -9.56
CA HIS A 10 4.98 1.11 -10.42
C HIS A 10 5.22 2.38 -11.25
N LEU A 11 4.22 3.26 -11.40
CA LEU A 11 4.31 4.47 -12.22
C LEU A 11 5.01 5.61 -11.49
N ASP A 12 4.68 5.80 -10.21
CA ASP A 12 5.12 6.93 -9.38
C ASP A 12 5.76 6.49 -8.05
N GLY A 13 5.71 5.21 -7.72
CA GLY A 13 6.28 4.66 -6.48
C GLY A 13 5.43 4.98 -5.25
N GLU A 14 4.20 5.46 -5.42
CA GLU A 14 3.31 5.79 -4.31
C GLU A 14 2.68 4.55 -3.66
N PHE A 15 2.39 4.63 -2.36
CA PHE A 15 1.70 3.56 -1.65
C PHE A 15 0.18 3.77 -1.62
N TYR A 16 -0.55 2.70 -1.90
CA TYR A 16 -1.99 2.62 -1.69
C TYR A 16 -2.35 1.45 -0.78
N LEU A 17 -3.47 1.62 -0.07
CA LEU A 17 -3.95 0.69 0.94
C LEU A 17 -5.22 0.00 0.45
N LEU A 18 -5.22 -1.33 0.41
CA LEU A 18 -6.43 -2.13 0.25
C LEU A 18 -6.85 -2.76 1.59
N PRO A 19 -8.15 -2.95 1.85
CA PRO A 19 -8.65 -3.63 3.06
C PRO A 19 -8.06 -5.03 3.25
N GLU A 20 -7.95 -5.51 4.50
CA GLU A 20 -7.44 -6.87 4.76
C GLU A 20 -8.29 -7.98 4.13
N ASP A 21 -9.56 -7.72 3.89
CA ASP A 21 -10.55 -8.61 3.28
C ASP A 21 -10.61 -8.54 1.75
N THR A 22 -9.68 -7.82 1.10
CA THR A 22 -9.56 -7.82 -0.36
C THR A 22 -9.41 -9.25 -0.90
N PRO A 23 -10.27 -9.67 -1.86
CA PRO A 23 -10.21 -10.98 -2.50
C PRO A 23 -8.86 -11.26 -3.18
N GLU A 24 -8.46 -12.52 -3.24
CA GLU A 24 -7.23 -12.93 -3.93
C GLU A 24 -7.26 -12.55 -5.42
N ASP A 25 -8.40 -12.68 -6.11
CA ASP A 25 -8.56 -12.26 -7.51
C ASP A 25 -8.22 -10.77 -7.72
N ASP A 26 -8.57 -9.91 -6.75
CA ASP A 26 -8.25 -8.48 -6.81
C ASP A 26 -6.76 -8.22 -6.56
N LEU A 27 -6.11 -9.05 -5.73
CA LEU A 27 -4.66 -9.01 -5.51
C LEU A 27 -3.89 -9.54 -6.73
N GLU A 28 -4.42 -10.54 -7.44
CA GLU A 28 -3.82 -11.02 -8.69
C GLU A 28 -3.81 -9.91 -9.75
N ASN A 29 -4.86 -9.08 -9.82
CA ASN A 29 -4.92 -7.93 -10.72
C ASN A 29 -3.85 -6.87 -10.41
N VAL A 30 -3.45 -6.72 -9.14
CA VAL A 30 -2.35 -5.82 -8.75
C VAL A 30 -1.02 -6.31 -9.31
N GLU A 31 -0.84 -7.62 -9.39
CA GLU A 31 0.39 -8.22 -9.91
C GLU A 31 0.40 -8.39 -11.44
N GLU A 32 -0.67 -7.94 -12.12
CA GLU A 32 -0.72 -7.90 -13.58
C GLU A 32 0.34 -6.95 -14.14
N ILE A 33 0.93 -7.36 -15.25
CA ILE A 33 1.96 -6.58 -15.93
C ILE A 33 1.28 -5.41 -16.65
N CYS A 34 1.74 -4.20 -16.36
CA CYS A 34 1.37 -3.00 -17.09
C CYS A 34 1.85 -3.10 -18.54
N ASP A 35 0.91 -3.06 -19.49
CA ASP A 35 1.18 -3.16 -20.93
C ASP A 35 2.07 -2.02 -21.48
N ILE A 36 2.14 -0.89 -20.77
CA ILE A 36 2.84 0.31 -21.22
C ILE A 36 4.34 0.23 -20.88
N CYS A 37 4.68 -0.13 -19.65
CA CYS A 37 6.08 -0.15 -19.19
C CYS A 37 6.64 -1.56 -19.00
N GLY A 38 5.80 -2.60 -18.98
CA GLY A 38 6.20 -3.98 -18.71
C GLY A 38 6.56 -4.27 -17.25
N ASP A 39 6.29 -3.32 -16.34
CA ASP A 39 6.42 -3.49 -14.89
C ASP A 39 5.06 -3.78 -14.25
N ARG A 40 4.99 -3.98 -12.94
CA ARG A 40 3.73 -4.22 -12.21
C ARG A 40 3.74 -3.56 -10.85
N ASP A 41 2.54 -3.28 -10.35
CA ASP A 41 2.40 -2.86 -8.97
C ASP A 41 2.88 -3.99 -8.04
N ARG A 42 3.43 -3.59 -6.89
CA ARG A 42 4.11 -4.52 -6.00
C ARG A 42 3.41 -4.59 -4.65
N ILE A 43 2.86 -5.77 -4.35
CA ILE A 43 2.36 -6.08 -3.01
C ILE A 43 3.55 -6.16 -2.04
N ILE A 44 3.63 -5.22 -1.11
CA ILE A 44 4.66 -5.20 -0.06
C ILE A 44 4.27 -6.14 1.09
N GLY A 45 2.98 -6.18 1.42
CA GLY A 45 2.42 -7.06 2.45
C GLY A 45 1.31 -6.40 3.27
N GLN A 46 0.86 -7.09 4.33
CA GLN A 46 -0.17 -6.57 5.22
C GLN A 46 0.41 -5.88 6.45
N PHE A 47 -0.04 -4.65 6.71
CA PHE A 47 0.42 -3.85 7.85
C PHE A 47 -0.74 -3.12 8.53
N SER A 48 -0.64 -2.95 9.85
CA SER A 48 -1.62 -2.16 10.62
C SER A 48 -1.19 -0.71 10.82
N ASN A 49 0.07 -0.36 10.54
CA ASN A 49 0.59 1.00 10.68
C ASN A 49 1.90 1.20 9.92
N TRP A 50 2.22 2.47 9.67
CA TRP A 50 3.43 2.91 8.97
C TRP A 50 4.74 2.45 9.61
N LYS A 51 4.80 2.25 10.94
CA LYS A 51 6.02 1.78 11.62
C LYS A 51 6.32 0.31 11.29
N GLN A 52 5.29 -0.49 11.00
CA GLN A 52 5.50 -1.86 10.52
C GLN A 52 5.95 -1.85 9.06
N LEU A 53 5.32 -1.04 8.21
CA LEU A 53 5.73 -0.83 6.83
C LEU A 53 7.20 -0.38 6.74
N LYS A 54 7.60 0.63 7.52
CA LYS A 54 8.98 1.13 7.60
C LYS A 54 10.00 0.03 7.94
N LYS A 55 9.62 -0.97 8.72
CA LYS A 55 10.51 -2.10 9.04
C LYS A 55 10.62 -3.11 7.91
N ALA A 56 9.58 -3.20 7.07
CA ALA A 56 9.54 -4.11 5.92
C ALA A 56 10.26 -3.51 4.71
N ILE A 57 10.15 -2.20 4.49
CA ILE A 57 10.90 -1.51 3.44
C ILE A 57 12.30 -1.17 3.94
N THR A 58 13.31 -1.90 3.49
CA THR A 58 14.71 -1.64 3.85
C THR A 58 15.29 -0.42 3.13
N CYS A 59 14.53 0.13 2.19
CA CYS A 59 14.91 1.22 1.30
C CYS A 59 14.53 2.56 1.93
N GLY A 60 15.53 3.34 2.38
CA GLY A 60 15.35 4.67 2.98
C GLY A 60 14.90 5.78 2.02
N PHE A 61 14.19 5.42 0.94
CA PHE A 61 13.66 6.34 -0.07
C PHE A 61 12.41 7.09 0.41
N TYR A 62 11.67 6.51 1.35
CA TYR A 62 10.43 7.08 1.89
C TYR A 62 10.67 7.79 3.23
N SER A 63 10.16 9.02 3.35
CA SER A 63 10.21 9.77 4.60
C SER A 63 9.18 9.26 5.61
N ASP A 64 9.43 9.49 6.89
CA ASP A 64 8.50 9.09 7.96
C ASP A 64 7.17 9.82 7.83
N GLU A 65 7.20 11.09 7.42
CA GLU A 65 6.01 11.90 7.18
C GLU A 65 5.14 11.32 6.06
N TYR A 66 5.75 10.85 4.97
CA TYR A 66 5.02 10.22 3.87
C TYR A 66 4.41 8.88 4.30
N LEU A 67 5.21 8.02 4.95
CA LEU A 67 4.71 6.73 5.43
C LEU A 67 3.56 6.92 6.44
N GLN A 68 3.63 7.96 7.27
CA GLN A 68 2.57 8.29 8.20
C GLN A 68 1.30 8.76 7.47
N SER A 69 1.42 9.65 6.48
CA SER A 69 0.24 10.18 5.77
C SER A 69 -0.58 9.09 5.08
N VAL A 70 0.08 8.09 4.49
CA VAL A 70 -0.56 6.94 3.84
C VAL A 70 -1.56 6.22 4.75
N PHE A 71 -1.28 6.16 6.07
CA PHE A 71 -2.17 5.52 7.05
C PHE A 71 -3.15 6.50 7.72
N GLU A 72 -2.86 7.80 7.72
CA GLU A 72 -3.73 8.83 8.31
C GLU A 72 -4.91 9.19 7.38
N GLU A 73 -4.72 9.15 6.05
CA GLU A 73 -5.78 9.44 5.09
C GLU A 73 -6.99 8.49 5.20
N LYS A 74 -6.82 7.30 5.78
CA LYS A 74 -7.89 6.31 5.98
C LYS A 74 -8.63 6.40 7.31
N GLU A 75 -8.08 7.11 8.31
CA GLU A 75 -8.81 7.35 9.57
C GLU A 75 -9.95 8.36 9.37
N ASP A 76 -9.84 9.28 8.40
CA ASP A 76 -10.84 10.32 8.14
C ASP A 76 -12.08 9.79 7.38
N GLU A 77 -11.90 8.86 6.43
CA GLU A 77 -13.04 8.23 5.71
C GLU A 77 -13.96 7.41 6.63
N SER A 78 -13.42 6.86 7.73
CA SER A 78 -14.20 6.12 8.73
C SER A 78 -14.97 7.00 9.74
N ARG A 79 -14.72 8.32 9.75
CA ARG A 79 -15.37 9.29 10.64
C ARG A 79 -16.56 10.03 10.01
N ASN A 80 -16.77 9.86 8.70
CA ASN A 80 -17.84 10.53 7.93
C ASN A 80 -18.97 9.58 7.50
N MET A 81 -19.10 8.39 8.09
CA MET A 81 -20.26 7.50 7.96
C MET A 81 -21.09 7.44 9.24
#